data_AF-A0A9P9E1I2-F1
#
_entry.id   AF-A0A9P9E1I2-F1
#
_cell.length_a   1.000
_cell.length_b   1.000
_cell.length_c   1.000
_cell.angle_alpha   90.00
_cell.angle_beta   90.00
_cell.angle_gamma   90.00
#
_symmetry.space_group_name_H-M   'P 1'
#
loop_
_entity.id
_entity.type
_entity.pdbx_description
1 polymer ?
#
loop_
_entity_poly.entity_id
_entity_poly.type
_entity_poly.pdbx_seq_one_letter_code
_entity_poly.pdbx_strand_id
1 'polypeptide(L)' 'MAKNLLPICDPSQLKHRGLLPTKFVSSPERLLRAVKDTPGDGNVHVEMRHNVYYISSDEEVDVKAIFLRCR' A
#
# COMPACT_ATOMS: atom_id res chain seq x y z
N MET A 1 -26.34 13.37 -3.28
CA MET A 1 -25.46 12.69 -2.30
C MET A 1 -24.29 12.11 -3.07
N ALA A 2 -23.14 12.79 -3.06
CA ALA A 2 -21.96 12.38 -3.81
C ALA A 2 -21.37 11.12 -3.17
N LYS A 3 -21.35 10.01 -3.92
CA LYS A 3 -20.66 8.79 -3.53
C LYS A 3 -19.18 9.03 -3.85
N ASN A 4 -18.38 9.32 -2.83
CA ASN A 4 -16.92 9.26 -2.93
C ASN A 4 -16.52 7.79 -3.09
N LEU A 5 -16.71 7.26 -4.29
CA LEU A 5 -16.07 6.03 -4.72
C LEU A 5 -14.64 6.41 -5.04
N LEU A 6 -13.73 6.11 -4.10
CA LEU A 6 -12.31 5.99 -4.44
C LEU A 6 -12.22 5.16 -5.73
N PRO A 7 -11.42 5.56 -6.72
CA PRO A 7 -11.28 4.80 -7.96
C PRO A 7 -10.93 3.37 -7.57
N ILE A 8 -11.84 2.45 -7.90
CA ILE A 8 -11.64 1.02 -7.68
C ILE A 8 -10.56 0.64 -8.67
N CYS A 9 -9.30 0.74 -8.23
CA CYS A 9 -8.18 0.34 -9.04
C CYS A 9 -8.25 -1.18 -9.19
N ASP A 10 -8.41 -1.65 -10.42
CA ASP A 10 -8.50 -3.07 -10.71
C ASP A 10 -7.16 -3.74 -10.31
N PRO A 11 -7.15 -4.69 -9.36
CA PRO A 11 -5.92 -5.30 -8.88
C PRO A 11 -5.18 -6.09 -9.96
N SER A 12 -5.82 -6.38 -11.10
CA SER A 12 -5.19 -7.00 -12.27
C SER A 12 -4.26 -6.05 -13.04
N GLN A 13 -4.38 -4.72 -12.85
CA GLN A 13 -3.53 -3.71 -13.48
C GLN A 13 -2.29 -3.33 -12.65
N LEU A 14 -2.23 -3.78 -11.40
CA LEU A 14 -1.11 -3.50 -10.49
C LEU A 14 0.05 -4.46 -10.79
N LYS A 15 1.15 -3.90 -11.32
CA LYS A 15 2.31 -4.64 -11.83
C LYS A 15 3.33 -4.97 -10.75
N HIS A 16 3.44 -4.13 -9.73
CA HIS A 16 4.43 -4.26 -8.66
C HIS A 16 3.76 -4.69 -7.37
N ARG A 17 4.39 -5.64 -6.67
CA ARG A 17 3.85 -6.23 -5.44
C ARG A 17 4.91 -6.30 -4.36
N GLY A 18 4.51 -5.89 -3.17
CA GLY A 18 5.29 -5.92 -1.94
C GLY A 18 4.57 -6.67 -0.84
N LEU A 19 5.35 -7.29 0.05
CA LEU A 19 4.84 -8.02 1.21
C LEU A 19 5.48 -7.45 2.47
N LEU A 20 4.66 -7.10 3.45
CA LEU A 20 5.11 -6.56 4.73
C LEU A 20 4.39 -7.22 5.90
N PRO A 21 5.07 -8.06 6.70
CA PRO A 21 4.48 -8.66 7.91
C PRO A 21 3.96 -7.59 8.87
N THR A 22 2.79 -7.83 9.48
CA THR A 22 2.14 -6.86 10.38
C THR A 22 2.98 -6.54 11.62
N LYS A 23 3.81 -7.48 12.09
CA LYS A 23 4.75 -7.27 13.20
C LYS A 23 5.77 -6.15 12.96
N PHE A 24 5.95 -5.73 11.70
CA PHE A 24 6.85 -4.66 11.31
C PHE A 24 6.15 -3.32 11.09
N VAL A 25 4.83 -3.28 11.27
CA VAL A 25 4.00 -2.10 11.10
C VAL A 25 3.43 -1.76 12.47
N SER A 26 3.86 -0.63 13.03
CA SER A 26 3.39 -0.20 14.36
C SER A 26 1.89 0.12 14.38
N SER A 27 1.34 0.56 13.25
CA SER A 27 -0.09 0.86 13.08
C SER A 27 -0.48 0.84 11.59
N PRO A 28 -1.68 0.35 11.22
CA PRO A 28 -2.16 0.37 9.83
C PRO A 28 -2.19 1.79 9.22
N GLU A 29 -2.48 2.80 10.03
CA GLU A 29 -2.54 4.21 9.59
C GLU A 29 -1.17 4.72 9.13
N ARG A 30 -0.11 4.36 9.85
CA ARG A 30 1.27 4.68 9.45
C ARG A 30 1.65 4.01 8.15
N LEU A 31 1.23 2.76 7.94
CA LEU A 31 1.44 2.09 6.66
C LEU A 31 0.74 2.83 5.52
N LEU A 32 -0.54 3.18 5.69
CA LEU A 32 -1.30 3.92 4.68
C LEU A 32 -0.67 5.29 4.37
N ARG A 33 -0.16 6.01 5.38
CA ARG A 33 0.58 7.26 5.18
C ARG A 33 1.91 7.03 4.47
N ALA A 34 2.70 6.06 4.93
CA ALA A 34 4.00 5.75 4.33
C ALA A 34 3.88 5.37 2.85
N VAL A 35 2.82 4.63 2.50
CA VAL A 35 2.46 4.26 1.14
C VAL A 35 2.05 5.49 0.32
N LYS A 36 1.17 6.34 0.84
CA LYS A 36 0.74 7.59 0.15
C LYS A 36 1.87 8.62 -0.02
N ASP A 37 2.82 8.64 0.90
CA ASP A 37 3.99 9.50 0.86
C ASP A 37 5.09 8.93 -0.04
N THR A 38 4.89 7.74 -0.63
CA THR A 38 5.81 7.19 -1.62
C THR A 38 5.65 8.03 -2.88
N PRO A 39 6.72 8.63 -3.42
CA PRO A 39 6.62 9.45 -4.61
C PRO A 39 6.14 8.59 -5.79
N GLY A 40 4.97 8.92 -6.32
CA GLY A 40 4.31 8.24 -7.41
C GLY A 40 2.85 8.67 -7.48
N ASP A 41 2.35 9.01 -8.66
CA ASP A 41 0.90 9.29 -8.88
C ASP A 41 0.12 7.97 -9.08
N GLY A 42 0.82 6.85 -8.90
CA GLY A 42 0.33 5.51 -9.05
C GLY A 42 -0.78 5.15 -8.06
N ASN A 43 -1.71 4.34 -8.54
CA ASN A 43 -2.74 3.76 -7.69
C ASN A 43 -2.13 2.67 -6.81
N VAL A 44 -2.13 2.88 -5.50
CA VAL A 44 -1.67 1.87 -4.54
C VAL A 44 -2.85 1.19 -3.85
N HIS A 45 -2.84 -0.13 -3.85
CA HIS A 45 -3.77 -0.98 -3.13
C HIS A 45 -3.05 -1.69 -1.98
N VAL A 46 -3.64 -1.67 -0.79
CA VAL A 46 -3.12 -2.37 0.38
C VAL A 46 -4.19 -3.30 0.92
N GLU A 47 -3.90 -4.60 0.96
CA GLU A 47 -4.75 -5.63 1.53
C GLU A 47 -4.03 -6.30 2.71
N MET A 48 -4.71 -6.59 3.81
CA MET A 48 -4.16 -7.40 4.90
C MET A 48 -4.70 -8.84 4.81
N ARG A 49 -3.81 -9.83 4.69
CA ARG A 49 -4.19 -11.25 4.79
C ARG A 49 -3.15 -12.01 5.62
N HIS A 50 -3.57 -12.93 6.48
CA HIS A 50 -2.68 -13.79 7.28
C HIS A 50 -1.55 -13.06 8.02
N ASN A 51 -1.83 -11.91 8.64
CA ASN A 51 -0.81 -11.07 9.32
C ASN A 51 0.29 -10.53 8.40
N VAL A 52 -0.02 -10.37 7.12
CA VAL A 52 0.85 -9.75 6.12
C VAL A 52 0.06 -8.71 5.35
N TYR A 53 0.64 -7.53 5.17
CA TYR A 53 0.16 -6.53 4.25
C TYR A 53 0.69 -6.82 2.84
N TYR A 54 -0.22 -6.91 1.89
CA TYR A 54 0.00 -7.05 0.47
C TYR A 54 -0.16 -5.65 -0.13
N ILE A 55 0.95 -5.09 -0.59
CA ILE A 55 1.00 -3.75 -1.17
C ILE A 55 1.15 -3.95 -2.67
N SER A 56 0.20 -3.46 -3.46
CA SER A 56 0.22 -3.57 -4.92
C SER A 56 0.14 -2.18 -5.53
N SER A 57 0.97 -1.88 -6.53
CA SER A 57 0.94 -0.61 -7.27
C SER A 57 1.18 -0.84 -8.76
N ASP A 58 0.73 0.09 -9.58
CA ASP A 58 1.08 0.22 -10.99
C ASP A 58 2.52 0.68 -11.21
N GLU A 59 3.09 1.43 -10.25
CA GLU A 59 4.47 1.90 -10.26
C GLU A 59 5.38 1.06 -9.34
N GLU A 60 6.69 1.19 -9.50
CA GLU A 60 7.66 0.44 -8.70
C GLU A 60 7.56 0.83 -7.22
N VAL A 61 7.17 -0.13 -6.38
CA VAL A 61 7.04 0.08 -4.93
C VAL A 61 8.35 -0.27 -4.23
N ASP A 62 9.01 0.72 -3.65
CA ASP A 62 10.10 0.47 -2.71
C ASP A 62 9.55 0.07 -1.32
N VAL A 63 9.33 -1.23 -1.15
CA VAL A 63 8.86 -1.83 0.10
C VAL A 63 9.85 -1.58 1.25
N LYS A 64 11.15 -1.45 0.98
CA LYS A 64 12.15 -1.15 2.03
C LYS A 64 11.97 0.28 2.53
N ALA A 65 11.74 1.24 1.63
CA ALA A 65 11.44 2.62 2.01
C ALA A 65 10.15 2.70 2.86
N ILE A 66 9.09 1.95 2.48
CA ILE A 66 7.85 1.87 3.25
C ILE A 66 8.10 1.27 4.63
N PHE A 67 8.85 0.17 4.73
CA PHE A 67 9.20 -0.46 6.00
C PHE A 67 9.94 0.51 6.93
N LEU A 68 10.93 1.25 6.44
CA LEU A 68 11.67 2.23 7.24
C LEU A 68 10.78 3.34 7.81
N ARG A 69 9.69 3.69 7.11
CA ARG A 69 8.70 4.68 7.56
C ARG A 69 7.64 4.10 8.51
N CYS A 70 7.47 2.78 8.53
CA CYS A 70 6.47 2.09 9.37
C CYS A 70 6.99 1.67 10.75
N ARG A 71 8.31 1.70 10.95
CA ARG A 71 8.96 1.48 12.25
C ARG A 71 8.73 2.66 13.20
#